data_AF-A0A1F3Y607-F1
#
_entry.id   AF-A0A1F3Y607-F1
#
_cell.length_a   1.000
_cell.length_b   1.000
_cell.length_c   1.000
_cell.angle_alpha   90.00
_cell.angle_beta   90.00
_cell.angle_gamma   90.00
#
_symmetry.space_group_name_H-M   'P 1'
#
loop_
_entity.id
_entity.type
_entity.pdbx_description
1 polymer ?
#
loop_
_entity_poly.entity_id
_entity_poly.type
_entity_poly.pdbx_seq_one_letter_code
_entity_poly.pdbx_strand_id
1 'polypeptide(L)'
;MLAAGVALAMAMVTPVFTFSPVSSHAETENYSGVRVVQEGGFIDIPYGSIVQGSIEHSGIQPNYVINPPSDAELEKFLERARKLNKQKIPLWEKVEKVLGIVRRAMPRKDYKDPRYLALLEKYRRTNRPVPLGEYLKIRAGVCREYALLTHLALKEAGIDNKFVYAFVERPLITRAEYGLTALTREDHAFTVIKDNKQLWIVDSYSPYFNRQSYTGLRNGISIYNKHAPAQDALPGFRKIIKVRKFPVVRLLDADCRETISNILKPPRVKILPDQSPVL
;
A
#
# COMPACT_ATOMS: atom_id res chain seq x y z
N MET A 1 64.53 17.34 -24.65
CA MET A 1 63.27 17.00 -25.34
C MET A 1 62.27 16.51 -24.29
N LEU A 2 61.38 17.38 -23.83
CA LEU A 2 60.33 17.08 -22.85
C LEU A 2 58.99 17.14 -23.60
N ALA A 3 58.33 16.00 -23.75
CA ALA A 3 57.00 15.92 -24.35
C ALA A 3 55.95 16.24 -23.27
N ALA A 4 55.22 17.34 -23.47
CA ALA A 4 54.10 17.73 -22.64
C ALA A 4 52.87 16.88 -22.99
N GLY A 5 52.42 16.06 -22.05
CA GLY A 5 51.16 15.34 -22.13
C GLY A 5 49.99 16.26 -21.77
N VAL A 6 49.07 16.47 -22.71
CA VAL A 6 47.81 17.18 -22.49
C VAL A 6 46.78 16.19 -21.94
N ALA A 7 46.44 16.32 -20.66
CA ALA A 7 45.33 15.58 -20.05
C ALA A 7 44.02 16.32 -20.31
N LEU A 8 43.15 15.72 -21.12
CA LEU A 8 41.80 16.21 -21.41
C LEU A 8 40.86 15.81 -20.26
N ALA A 9 40.53 16.76 -19.38
CA ALA A 9 39.53 16.55 -18.34
C ALA A 9 38.12 16.62 -18.93
N MET A 10 37.45 15.47 -19.06
CA MET A 10 36.02 15.44 -19.38
C MET A 10 35.20 15.74 -18.12
N ALA A 11 34.62 16.94 -18.06
CA ALA A 11 33.65 17.32 -17.05
C ALA A 11 32.33 16.58 -17.32
N MET A 12 32.02 15.57 -16.51
CA MET A 12 30.70 14.95 -16.49
C MET A 12 29.70 15.91 -15.84
N VAL A 13 28.88 16.56 -16.66
CA VAL A 13 27.73 17.34 -16.20
C VAL A 13 26.68 16.36 -15.70
N THR A 14 26.60 16.17 -14.38
CA THR A 14 25.49 15.45 -13.76
C THR A 14 24.29 16.39 -13.70
N PRO A 15 23.11 16.00 -14.21
CA PRO A 15 21.91 16.81 -14.06
C PRO A 15 21.53 16.86 -12.58
N VAL A 16 21.68 18.03 -11.98
CA VAL A 16 21.16 18.33 -10.65
C VAL A 16 19.64 18.43 -10.79
N PHE A 17 18.93 17.34 -10.48
CA PHE A 17 17.48 17.40 -10.26
C PHE A 17 17.23 18.18 -8.97
N THR A 18 17.05 19.48 -9.06
CA THR A 18 16.55 20.30 -7.97
C THR A 18 15.09 19.95 -7.73
N PHE A 19 14.82 19.09 -6.76
CA PHE A 19 13.48 18.96 -6.21
C PHE A 19 13.17 20.25 -5.45
N SER A 20 12.37 21.13 -6.03
CA SER A 20 11.78 22.22 -5.27
C SER A 20 10.99 21.60 -4.11
N PRO A 21 11.27 21.96 -2.85
CA PRO A 21 10.42 21.54 -1.74
C PRO A 21 9.05 22.16 -2.01
N VAL A 22 8.08 21.32 -2.36
CA VAL A 22 6.68 21.74 -2.35
C VAL A 22 6.38 22.01 -0.88
N SER A 23 6.23 23.28 -0.54
CA SER A 23 5.83 23.76 0.78
C SER A 23 4.72 22.86 1.33
N SER A 24 5.07 22.10 2.39
CA SER A 24 4.16 21.20 3.08
C SER A 24 3.27 22.01 4.02
N HIS A 25 2.41 22.83 3.43
CA HIS A 25 1.17 23.26 4.03
C HIS A 25 0.03 22.60 3.26
N ALA A 26 0.03 21.26 3.24
CA ALA A 26 -1.22 20.54 3.09
C ALA A 26 -1.97 20.76 4.40
N GLU A 27 -2.74 21.86 4.46
CA GLU A 27 -3.77 22.05 5.45
C GLU A 27 -4.51 20.72 5.59
N THR A 28 -4.64 20.26 6.83
CA THR A 28 -5.61 19.24 7.20
C THR A 28 -6.94 19.68 6.63
N GLU A 29 -7.34 19.15 5.47
CA GLU A 29 -8.67 19.39 4.93
C GLU A 29 -9.64 18.95 6.03
N ASN A 30 -10.28 19.94 6.64
CA ASN A 30 -11.49 19.77 7.42
C ASN A 30 -12.54 19.26 6.42
N TYR A 31 -12.49 17.96 6.12
CA TYR A 31 -13.62 17.29 5.53
C TYR A 31 -14.76 17.42 6.55
N SER A 32 -15.65 18.39 6.35
CA SER A 32 -16.86 18.52 7.15
C SER A 32 -17.64 17.21 7.06
N GLY A 33 -18.00 16.60 8.20
CA GLY A 33 -18.67 15.29 8.23
C GLY A 33 -17.73 14.07 8.21
N VAL A 34 -16.49 14.23 8.68
CA VAL A 34 -15.54 13.14 8.84
C VAL A 34 -15.21 12.89 10.30
N ARG A 35 -15.44 11.65 10.75
CA ARG A 35 -15.05 11.20 12.09
C ARG A 35 -13.84 10.28 12.04
N VAL A 36 -12.89 10.50 12.94
CA VAL A 36 -11.81 9.53 13.18
C VAL A 36 -12.42 8.28 13.79
N VAL A 37 -12.14 7.14 13.17
CA VAL A 37 -12.70 5.84 13.59
C VAL A 37 -11.67 5.06 14.37
N GLN A 38 -10.42 5.10 13.92
CA GLN A 38 -9.34 4.35 14.53
C GLN A 38 -7.97 4.90 14.10
N GLU A 39 -7.00 4.86 15.00
CA GLU A 39 -5.60 5.21 14.74
C GLU A 39 -4.69 3.97 14.83
N GLY A 40 -4.29 3.43 13.68
CA GLY A 40 -3.37 2.29 13.60
C GLY A 40 -3.74 1.09 14.49
N GLY A 41 -2.76 0.24 14.77
CA GLY A 41 -3.03 -1.02 15.48
C GLY A 41 -3.58 -2.10 14.55
N PHE A 42 -4.63 -2.79 15.01
CA PHE A 42 -5.39 -3.77 14.26
C PHE A 42 -6.71 -3.15 13.84
N ILE A 43 -6.76 -2.66 12.61
CA ILE A 43 -7.86 -1.81 12.14
C ILE A 43 -8.78 -2.58 11.22
N ASP A 44 -10.08 -2.32 11.36
CA ASP A 44 -11.04 -2.66 10.31
C ASP A 44 -11.21 -1.44 9.40
N ILE A 45 -11.30 -1.67 8.10
CA ILE A 45 -11.37 -0.59 7.12
C ILE A 45 -12.68 -0.73 6.33
N PRO A 46 -13.76 -0.09 6.80
CA PRO A 46 -15.05 -0.17 6.11
C PRO A 46 -15.05 0.61 4.80
N TYR A 47 -15.99 0.26 3.91
CA TYR A 47 -16.30 1.08 2.74
C TYR A 47 -16.69 2.51 3.15
N GLY A 48 -16.35 3.48 2.30
CA GLY A 48 -16.52 4.90 2.58
C GLY A 48 -15.43 5.50 3.48
N SER A 49 -14.39 4.74 3.82
CA SER A 49 -13.28 5.27 4.62
C SER A 49 -12.28 6.04 3.77
N ILE A 50 -11.66 7.05 4.38
CA ILE A 50 -10.39 7.62 3.96
C ILE A 50 -9.29 7.06 4.87
N VAL A 51 -8.29 6.41 4.28
CA VAL A 51 -7.13 5.86 4.98
C VAL A 51 -5.94 6.79 4.75
N GLN A 52 -5.27 7.20 5.81
CA GLN A 52 -4.15 8.14 5.72
C GLN A 52 -2.98 7.59 4.89
N GLY A 53 -2.48 8.42 3.97
CA GLY A 53 -1.28 8.22 3.18
C GLY A 53 -0.02 8.62 3.93
N SER A 54 1.12 8.68 3.23
CA SER A 54 2.40 9.11 3.80
C SER A 54 2.79 10.56 3.48
N ILE A 55 2.01 11.31 2.68
CA ILE A 55 2.34 12.71 2.33
C ILE A 55 2.56 13.59 3.57
N GLU A 56 1.69 13.45 4.58
CA GLU A 56 1.79 14.19 5.85
C GLU A 56 3.02 13.79 6.71
N HIS A 57 3.75 12.74 6.31
CA HIS A 57 4.89 12.15 7.02
C HIS A 57 6.13 12.05 6.10
N SER A 58 6.32 13.03 5.22
CA SER A 58 7.45 13.11 4.27
C SER A 58 7.51 11.99 3.22
N GLY A 59 6.47 11.18 3.08
CA GLY A 59 6.35 10.18 2.03
C GLY A 59 5.64 10.70 0.78
N ILE A 60 5.48 9.84 -0.21
CA ILE A 60 4.92 10.20 -1.52
C ILE A 60 3.46 9.77 -1.72
N GLN A 61 2.90 8.99 -0.79
CA GLN A 61 1.60 8.35 -1.00
C GLN A 61 0.49 9.28 -0.50
N PRO A 62 -0.45 9.71 -1.37
CA PRO A 62 -1.64 10.42 -0.93
C PRO A 62 -2.53 9.54 -0.06
N ASN A 63 -3.55 10.15 0.54
CA ASN A 63 -4.60 9.41 1.24
C ASN A 63 -5.30 8.44 0.27
N TYR A 64 -5.89 7.38 0.81
CA TYR A 64 -6.64 6.38 0.03
C TYR A 64 -8.12 6.55 0.32
N VAL A 65 -8.97 6.44 -0.70
CA VAL A 65 -10.41 6.32 -0.49
C VAL A 65 -10.87 4.89 -0.80
N ILE A 66 -11.52 4.30 0.19
CA ILE A 66 -12.09 2.95 0.14
C ILE A 66 -13.48 3.10 -0.45
N ASN A 67 -13.53 3.26 -1.77
CA ASN A 67 -14.78 3.52 -2.47
C ASN A 67 -15.81 2.43 -2.14
N PRO A 68 -17.09 2.82 -1.97
CA PRO A 68 -18.18 1.87 -2.12
C PRO A 68 -18.04 1.14 -3.46
N PRO A 69 -18.63 -0.06 -3.59
CA PRO A 69 -18.57 -0.87 -4.82
C PRO A 69 -19.23 -0.27 -6.07
N SER A 70 -19.43 1.05 -6.14
CA SER A 70 -19.77 1.78 -7.37
C SER A 70 -18.57 1.99 -8.31
N ASP A 71 -17.34 1.77 -7.84
CA ASP A 71 -16.15 1.74 -8.72
C ASP A 71 -16.10 0.40 -9.47
N ALA A 72 -16.27 0.44 -10.80
CA ALA A 72 -16.40 -0.77 -11.63
C ALA A 72 -15.17 -1.69 -11.59
N GLU A 73 -13.96 -1.14 -11.46
CA GLU A 73 -12.73 -1.95 -11.43
C GLU A 73 -12.55 -2.62 -10.08
N LEU A 74 -12.80 -1.89 -8.99
CA LEU A 74 -12.80 -2.45 -7.65
C LEU A 74 -13.90 -3.50 -7.49
N GLU A 75 -15.12 -3.24 -7.96
CA GLU A 75 -16.23 -4.19 -7.86
C GLU A 75 -15.96 -5.47 -8.66
N LYS A 76 -15.45 -5.36 -9.90
CA LYS A 76 -15.04 -6.52 -10.71
C LYS A 76 -13.95 -7.34 -10.03
N PHE A 77 -13.02 -6.68 -9.33
CA PHE A 77 -11.99 -7.33 -8.53
C PHE A 77 -12.60 -8.08 -7.33
N LEU A 78 -13.46 -7.41 -6.56
CA LEU A 78 -14.06 -7.93 -5.33
C LEU A 78 -15.06 -9.06 -5.59
N GLU A 79 -15.81 -9.02 -6.69
CA GLU A 79 -16.74 -10.07 -7.09
C GLU A 79 -16.05 -11.44 -7.24
N ARG A 80 -14.77 -11.45 -7.65
CA ARG A 80 -13.97 -12.70 -7.71
C ARG A 80 -13.75 -13.29 -6.32
N ALA A 81 -13.51 -12.45 -5.32
CA ALA A 81 -13.33 -12.89 -3.94
C ALA A 81 -14.68 -13.28 -3.29
N ARG A 82 -15.74 -12.52 -3.57
CA ARG A 82 -17.11 -12.79 -3.12
C ARG A 82 -17.61 -14.17 -3.53
N LYS A 83 -17.27 -14.62 -4.75
CA LYS A 83 -17.56 -15.99 -5.24
C LYS A 83 -16.94 -17.08 -4.36
N LEU A 84 -15.83 -16.81 -3.66
CA LEU A 84 -15.20 -17.77 -2.75
C LEU A 84 -15.98 -17.93 -1.45
N ASN A 85 -16.76 -16.93 -1.03
CA ASN A 85 -17.58 -17.03 0.17
C ASN A 85 -18.61 -18.17 0.07
N LYS A 86 -19.14 -18.40 -1.14
CA LYS A 86 -20.11 -19.46 -1.45
C LYS A 86 -19.49 -20.86 -1.53
N GLN A 87 -18.16 -20.98 -1.55
CA GLN A 87 -17.47 -22.26 -1.69
C GLN A 87 -17.23 -22.90 -0.32
N LYS A 88 -17.55 -24.20 -0.20
CA LYS A 88 -17.22 -25.03 0.96
C LYS A 88 -15.79 -25.58 0.83
N ILE A 89 -14.80 -24.71 1.01
CA ILE A 89 -13.37 -25.05 0.97
C ILE A 89 -12.68 -24.68 2.30
N PRO A 90 -11.57 -25.34 2.67
CA PRO A 90 -10.80 -25.01 3.86
C PRO A 90 -10.36 -23.54 3.90
N LEU A 91 -10.27 -22.96 5.10
CA LEU A 91 -9.91 -21.56 5.33
C LEU A 91 -8.63 -21.16 4.59
N TRP A 92 -7.56 -21.94 4.75
CA TRP A 92 -6.26 -21.64 4.15
C TRP A 92 -6.22 -21.80 2.63
N GLU A 93 -7.02 -22.71 2.08
CA GLU A 93 -7.22 -22.79 0.62
C GLU A 93 -7.93 -21.54 0.10
N LYS A 94 -8.95 -21.07 0.84
CA LYS A 94 -9.66 -19.82 0.53
C LYS A 94 -8.73 -18.61 0.58
N VAL A 95 -7.87 -18.53 1.61
CA VAL A 95 -6.84 -17.48 1.75
C VAL A 95 -5.90 -17.48 0.54
N GLU A 96 -5.41 -18.63 0.08
CA GLU A 96 -4.54 -18.68 -1.12
C GLU A 96 -5.25 -18.23 -2.39
N LYS A 97 -6.52 -18.62 -2.56
CA LYS A 97 -7.30 -18.15 -3.70
C LYS A 97 -7.45 -16.62 -3.67
N VAL A 98 -7.69 -16.03 -2.50
CA VAL A 98 -7.71 -14.56 -2.32
C VAL A 98 -6.35 -13.95 -2.65
N LEU A 99 -5.25 -14.46 -2.10
CA LEU A 99 -3.90 -13.99 -2.39
C LEU A 99 -3.59 -14.05 -3.89
N GLY A 100 -4.00 -15.13 -4.56
CA GLY A 100 -3.87 -15.28 -6.01
C GLY A 100 -4.69 -14.26 -6.81
N ILE A 101 -5.89 -13.89 -6.35
CA ILE A 101 -6.69 -12.81 -6.95
C ILE A 101 -5.95 -11.48 -6.87
N VAL A 102 -5.44 -11.13 -5.68
CA VAL A 102 -4.68 -9.88 -5.46
C VAL A 102 -3.42 -9.83 -6.32
N ARG A 103 -2.59 -10.89 -6.27
CA ARG A 103 -1.31 -10.94 -7.01
C ARG A 103 -1.49 -10.92 -8.54
N ARG A 104 -2.59 -11.45 -9.08
CA ARG A 104 -2.91 -11.35 -10.51
C ARG A 104 -3.37 -9.95 -10.91
N ALA A 105 -4.18 -9.31 -10.07
CA ALA A 105 -4.65 -7.94 -10.30
C ALA A 105 -3.48 -6.95 -10.22
N MET A 106 -2.61 -7.14 -9.24
CA MET A 106 -1.43 -6.34 -8.95
C MET A 106 -0.17 -7.20 -9.15
N PRO A 107 0.33 -7.34 -10.40
CA PRO A 107 1.65 -7.93 -10.63
C PRO A 107 2.68 -7.01 -9.96
N ARG A 108 3.60 -7.58 -9.18
CA ARG A 108 4.53 -6.84 -8.31
C ARG A 108 5.31 -5.77 -9.07
N LYS A 109 4.88 -4.52 -8.93
CA LYS A 109 5.49 -3.32 -9.51
C LYS A 109 5.67 -2.30 -8.39
N ASP A 110 6.90 -1.87 -8.14
CA ASP A 110 7.30 -1.18 -6.91
C ASP A 110 7.34 0.35 -7.07
N TYR A 111 8.01 1.03 -6.14
CA TYR A 111 8.22 2.48 -6.13
C TYR A 111 8.88 3.05 -7.40
N LYS A 112 9.39 2.21 -8.30
CA LYS A 112 10.02 2.64 -9.55
C LYS A 112 9.06 2.54 -10.75
N ASP A 113 7.83 2.03 -10.60
CA ASP A 113 6.88 1.96 -11.71
C ASP A 113 6.42 3.38 -12.11
N PRO A 114 6.64 3.81 -13.37
CA PRO A 114 6.31 5.16 -13.81
C PRO A 114 4.81 5.44 -13.80
N ARG A 115 3.95 4.44 -13.98
CA ARG A 115 2.49 4.59 -13.93
C ARG A 115 2.01 4.75 -12.49
N TYR A 116 2.66 4.08 -11.54
CA TYR A 116 2.44 4.32 -10.11
C TYR A 116 2.81 5.74 -9.73
N LEU A 117 4.03 6.19 -10.09
CA LEU A 117 4.49 7.55 -9.82
C LEU A 117 3.60 8.61 -10.47
N ALA A 118 3.17 8.41 -11.72
CA ALA A 118 2.25 9.32 -12.40
C ALA A 118 0.88 9.40 -11.71
N LEU A 119 0.35 8.27 -11.21
CA LEU A 119 -0.89 8.25 -10.44
C LEU A 119 -0.73 9.03 -9.13
N LEU A 120 0.34 8.80 -8.37
CA LEU A 120 0.58 9.53 -7.13
C LEU A 120 0.69 11.03 -7.39
N GLU A 121 1.41 11.43 -8.45
CA GLU A 121 1.57 12.83 -8.82
C GLU A 121 0.24 13.51 -9.19
N LYS A 122 -0.59 12.85 -9.99
CA LYS A 122 -1.93 13.33 -10.38
C LYS A 122 -2.77 13.67 -9.15
N TYR A 123 -2.81 12.78 -8.17
CA TYR A 123 -3.63 12.95 -6.96
C TYR A 123 -3.01 13.90 -5.94
N ARG A 124 -1.66 13.96 -5.88
CA ARG A 124 -0.94 14.96 -5.08
C ARG A 124 -1.21 16.38 -5.56
N ARG A 125 -1.10 16.63 -6.87
CA ARG A 125 -1.36 17.96 -7.46
C ARG A 125 -2.77 18.46 -7.25
N THR A 126 -3.72 17.53 -7.12
CA THR A 126 -5.14 17.87 -6.91
C THR A 126 -5.53 17.84 -5.43
N ASN A 127 -4.61 17.52 -4.52
CA ASN A 127 -4.85 17.31 -3.09
C ASN A 127 -6.00 16.33 -2.81
N ARG A 128 -6.08 15.23 -3.57
CA ARG A 128 -7.19 14.26 -3.46
C ARG A 128 -6.75 12.91 -2.97
N PRO A 129 -7.60 12.20 -2.21
CA PRO A 129 -7.35 10.79 -1.94
C PRO A 129 -7.46 9.97 -3.23
N VAL A 130 -6.64 8.92 -3.34
CA VAL A 130 -6.62 8.00 -4.47
C VAL A 130 -7.67 6.90 -4.26
N PRO A 131 -8.62 6.73 -5.19
CA PRO A 131 -9.47 5.56 -5.23
C PRO A 131 -8.68 4.27 -5.35
N LEU A 132 -9.02 3.25 -4.54
CA LEU A 132 -8.37 1.94 -4.67
C LEU A 132 -8.49 1.32 -6.08
N GLY A 133 -9.59 1.60 -6.78
CA GLY A 133 -9.80 1.18 -8.17
C GLY A 133 -8.75 1.72 -9.15
N GLU A 134 -8.15 2.90 -8.90
CA GLU A 134 -7.12 3.45 -9.78
C GLU A 134 -5.83 2.61 -9.75
N TYR A 135 -5.45 2.07 -8.59
CA TYR A 135 -4.31 1.16 -8.49
C TYR A 135 -4.53 -0.14 -9.27
N LEU A 136 -5.76 -0.64 -9.30
CA LEU A 136 -6.15 -1.80 -10.12
C LEU A 136 -6.06 -1.48 -11.63
N LYS A 137 -6.49 -0.29 -12.06
CA LYS A 137 -6.38 0.16 -13.47
C LYS A 137 -4.93 0.19 -13.93
N ILE A 138 -4.04 0.80 -13.15
CA ILE A 138 -2.60 0.88 -13.49
C ILE A 138 -1.85 -0.42 -13.18
N ARG A 139 -2.46 -1.32 -12.39
CA ARG A 139 -1.87 -2.60 -11.96
C ARG A 139 -0.49 -2.40 -11.29
N ALA A 140 -0.39 -1.44 -10.38
CA ALA A 140 0.86 -1.10 -9.70
C ALA A 140 0.59 -0.46 -8.32
N GLY A 141 1.45 -0.77 -7.35
CA GLY A 141 1.29 -0.35 -5.95
C GLY A 141 2.34 -1.00 -5.04
N VAL A 142 2.41 -0.57 -3.79
CA VAL A 142 3.36 -1.10 -2.81
C VAL A 142 2.62 -1.81 -1.67
N CYS A 143 3.30 -2.12 -0.57
CA CYS A 143 2.74 -2.94 0.51
C CYS A 143 1.36 -2.48 1.00
N ARG A 144 1.12 -1.15 1.07
CA ARG A 144 -0.15 -0.58 1.55
C ARG A 144 -1.32 -0.91 0.64
N GLU A 145 -1.19 -0.67 -0.67
CA GLU A 145 -2.26 -0.92 -1.64
C GLU A 145 -2.58 -2.42 -1.71
N TYR A 146 -1.56 -3.27 -1.67
CA TYR A 146 -1.74 -4.72 -1.61
C TYR A 146 -2.46 -5.17 -0.34
N ALA A 147 -2.07 -4.65 0.82
CA ALA A 147 -2.70 -4.98 2.10
C ALA A 147 -4.16 -4.48 2.16
N LEU A 148 -4.45 -3.28 1.65
CA LEU A 148 -5.82 -2.76 1.54
C LEU A 148 -6.69 -3.63 0.64
N LEU A 149 -6.22 -3.99 -0.56
CA LEU A 149 -6.95 -4.88 -1.47
C LEU A 149 -7.13 -6.28 -0.88
N THR A 150 -6.13 -6.79 -0.15
CA THR A 150 -6.21 -8.08 0.53
C THR A 150 -7.24 -8.03 1.66
N HIS A 151 -7.29 -6.95 2.43
CA HIS A 151 -8.24 -6.75 3.53
C HIS A 151 -9.68 -6.84 3.02
N LEU A 152 -9.98 -6.07 1.97
CA LEU A 152 -11.31 -6.06 1.35
C LEU A 152 -11.64 -7.41 0.71
N ALA A 153 -10.72 -8.02 -0.04
CA ALA A 153 -10.96 -9.30 -0.68
C ALA A 153 -11.19 -10.44 0.34
N LEU A 154 -10.48 -10.44 1.48
CA LEU A 154 -10.73 -11.39 2.56
C LEU A 154 -12.12 -11.19 3.18
N LYS A 155 -12.54 -9.93 3.43
CA LYS A 155 -13.90 -9.63 3.93
C LYS A 155 -14.97 -10.13 2.96
N GLU A 156 -14.84 -9.87 1.67
CA GLU A 156 -15.77 -10.35 0.63
C GLU A 156 -15.79 -11.89 0.54
N ALA A 157 -14.66 -12.56 0.79
CA ALA A 157 -14.57 -14.01 0.87
C ALA A 157 -15.17 -14.61 2.17
N GLY A 158 -15.72 -13.78 3.07
CA GLY A 158 -16.29 -14.19 4.34
C GLY A 158 -15.24 -14.49 5.42
N ILE A 159 -14.04 -13.94 5.30
CA ILE A 159 -12.94 -14.14 6.27
C ILE A 159 -12.77 -12.87 7.09
N ASP A 160 -13.08 -12.96 8.38
CA ASP A 160 -12.80 -11.85 9.29
C ASP A 160 -11.30 -11.63 9.44
N ASN A 161 -10.90 -10.37 9.34
CA ASN A 161 -9.50 -9.98 9.27
C ASN A 161 -9.33 -8.52 9.70
N LYS A 162 -8.09 -8.14 9.99
CA LYS A 162 -7.68 -6.77 10.33
C LYS A 162 -6.53 -6.34 9.43
N PHE A 163 -6.52 -5.07 9.05
CA PHE A 163 -5.35 -4.44 8.45
C PHE A 163 -4.37 -4.04 9.56
N VAL A 164 -3.07 -4.18 9.29
CA VAL A 164 -2.01 -3.82 10.23
C VAL A 164 -0.91 -3.08 9.49
N TYR A 165 -0.43 -2.00 10.09
CA TYR A 165 0.77 -1.30 9.65
C TYR A 165 1.83 -1.34 10.74
N ALA A 166 3.02 -1.81 10.40
CA ALA A 166 4.06 -2.09 11.37
C ALA A 166 5.44 -1.68 10.85
N PHE A 167 6.30 -1.30 11.79
CA PHE A 167 7.73 -1.22 11.53
C PHE A 167 8.30 -2.63 11.67
N VAL A 168 8.95 -3.11 10.62
CA VAL A 168 9.45 -4.48 10.51
C VAL A 168 10.95 -4.48 10.23
N GLU A 169 11.59 -5.58 10.58
CA GLU A 169 12.97 -5.89 10.23
C GLU A 169 12.97 -7.16 9.39
N ARG A 170 13.73 -7.17 8.31
CA ARG A 170 13.87 -8.32 7.42
C ARG A 170 15.28 -8.36 6.82
N PRO A 171 15.68 -9.48 6.18
CA PRO A 171 16.96 -9.53 5.51
C PRO A 171 16.93 -8.61 4.30
N LEU A 172 17.98 -7.82 4.15
CA LEU A 172 18.33 -7.18 2.90
C LEU A 172 18.94 -8.27 2.02
N ILE A 173 18.30 -8.57 0.90
CA ILE A 173 18.89 -9.44 -0.11
C ILE A 173 19.93 -8.61 -0.85
N THR A 174 21.14 -8.50 -0.31
CA THR A 174 22.32 -8.13 -1.09
C THR A 174 22.72 -9.35 -1.91
N ARG A 175 23.29 -9.14 -3.11
CA ARG A 175 23.80 -10.24 -3.96
C ARG A 175 24.60 -11.20 -3.10
N ALA A 176 24.30 -12.49 -3.24
CA ALA A 176 24.67 -13.59 -2.35
C ALA A 176 26.19 -13.82 -2.16
N GLU A 177 27.06 -13.00 -2.73
CA GLU A 177 28.52 -13.20 -2.78
C GLU A 177 29.25 -13.03 -1.45
N TYR A 178 28.65 -12.40 -0.42
CA TYR A 178 29.41 -12.00 0.77
C TYR A 178 28.98 -12.64 2.09
N GLY A 179 28.04 -13.58 2.10
CA GLY A 179 27.64 -14.30 3.33
C GLY A 179 27.05 -13.42 4.46
N LEU A 180 26.95 -12.11 4.25
CA LEU A 180 26.38 -11.15 5.19
C LEU A 180 24.97 -10.79 4.74
N THR A 181 23.98 -11.27 5.49
CA THR A 181 22.61 -10.76 5.38
C THR A 181 22.53 -9.48 6.21
N ALA A 182 22.76 -8.33 5.58
CA ALA A 182 22.42 -7.06 6.23
C ALA A 182 20.92 -7.06 6.57
N LEU A 183 20.54 -6.45 7.68
CA LEU A 183 19.12 -6.27 8.01
C LEU A 183 18.65 -4.93 7.48
N THR A 184 17.45 -4.89 6.92
CA THR A 184 16.76 -3.66 6.58
C THR A 184 15.53 -3.49 7.47
N ARG A 185 15.27 -2.25 7.86
CA ARG A 185 14.09 -1.86 8.61
C ARG A 185 13.23 -0.97 7.74
N GLU A 186 11.95 -1.30 7.66
CA GLU A 186 10.99 -0.55 6.85
C GLU A 186 9.63 -0.56 7.54
N ASP A 187 8.79 0.41 7.17
CA ASP A 187 7.38 0.28 7.47
C ASP A 187 6.69 -0.58 6.42
N HIS A 188 5.83 -1.49 6.88
CA HIS A 188 5.20 -2.51 6.07
C HIS A 188 3.73 -2.69 6.46
N ALA A 189 2.89 -2.93 5.46
CA ALA A 189 1.46 -3.18 5.63
C ALA A 189 1.15 -4.63 5.29
N PHE A 190 0.29 -5.25 6.09
CA PHE A 190 -0.22 -6.61 5.86
C PHE A 190 -1.60 -6.77 6.49
N THR A 191 -2.27 -7.89 6.22
CA THR A 191 -3.50 -8.24 6.91
C THR A 191 -3.25 -9.39 7.88
N VAL A 192 -4.13 -9.51 8.87
CA VAL A 192 -4.09 -10.61 9.84
C VAL A 192 -5.46 -11.25 9.98
N ILE A 193 -5.48 -12.56 10.10
CA ILE A 193 -6.68 -13.36 10.37
C ILE A 193 -6.52 -14.11 11.69
N LYS A 194 -7.64 -14.48 12.31
CA LYS A 194 -7.65 -15.35 13.47
C LYS A 194 -8.06 -16.77 13.05
N ASP A 195 -7.21 -17.74 13.33
CA ASP A 195 -7.47 -19.17 13.10
C ASP A 195 -6.97 -19.97 14.31
N ASN A 196 -7.81 -20.84 14.86
CA ASN A 196 -7.51 -21.65 16.05
C ASN A 196 -6.91 -20.83 17.21
N LYS A 197 -7.52 -19.69 17.54
CA LYS A 197 -7.10 -18.73 18.58
C LYS A 197 -5.73 -18.05 18.32
N GLN A 198 -5.12 -18.28 17.16
CA GLN A 198 -3.84 -17.68 16.78
C GLN A 198 -4.04 -16.62 15.69
N LEU A 199 -3.22 -15.57 15.75
CA LEU A 199 -3.16 -14.53 14.72
C LEU A 199 -2.13 -14.90 13.67
N TRP A 200 -2.56 -14.88 12.42
CA TRP A 200 -1.75 -15.23 11.26
C TRP A 200 -1.71 -14.08 10.27
N ILE A 201 -0.51 -13.79 9.76
CA ILE A 201 -0.31 -12.76 8.76
C ILE A 201 -0.67 -13.30 7.38
N VAL A 202 -1.45 -12.53 6.63
CA VAL A 202 -1.80 -12.77 5.24
C VAL A 202 -1.23 -11.60 4.44
N ASP A 203 -0.25 -11.90 3.58
CA ASP A 203 0.52 -10.88 2.86
C ASP A 203 0.66 -11.24 1.38
N SER A 204 -0.02 -10.47 0.55
CA SER A 204 0.00 -10.62 -0.90
C SER A 204 1.20 -9.93 -1.56
N TYR A 205 1.87 -9.01 -0.86
CA TYR A 205 3.01 -8.23 -1.36
C TYR A 205 4.35 -8.90 -1.04
N SER A 206 4.54 -9.32 0.21
CA SER A 206 5.80 -9.87 0.71
C SER A 206 5.64 -11.33 1.13
N PRO A 207 6.32 -12.29 0.47
CA PRO A 207 6.29 -13.68 0.89
C PRO A 207 6.96 -13.92 2.25
N TYR A 208 7.79 -12.98 2.74
CA TYR A 208 8.51 -13.11 4.00
C TYR A 208 7.61 -13.11 5.25
N PHE A 209 6.48 -12.40 5.18
CA PHE A 209 5.56 -12.27 6.30
C PHE A 209 4.32 -13.14 6.16
N ASN A 210 3.93 -13.49 4.93
CA ASN A 210 2.77 -14.34 4.67
C ASN A 210 2.84 -15.66 5.45
N ARG A 211 1.70 -16.10 6.01
CA ARG A 211 1.54 -17.36 6.75
C ARG A 211 2.34 -17.49 8.04
N GLN A 212 2.95 -16.40 8.50
CA GLN A 212 3.66 -16.37 9.76
C GLN A 212 2.69 -16.04 10.90
N SER A 213 2.91 -16.65 12.06
CA SER A 213 2.20 -16.21 13.26
C SER A 213 2.64 -14.80 13.63
N TYR A 214 1.66 -13.91 13.80
CA TYR A 214 1.92 -12.55 14.25
C TYR A 214 2.65 -12.51 15.59
N THR A 215 2.23 -13.33 16.56
CA THR A 215 2.88 -13.44 17.87
C THR A 215 4.31 -13.97 17.74
N GLY A 216 4.53 -14.96 16.87
CA GLY A 216 5.87 -15.48 16.59
C GLY A 216 6.82 -14.41 16.06
N LEU A 217 6.35 -13.55 15.14
CA LEU A 217 7.18 -12.48 14.58
C LEU A 217 7.46 -11.33 15.54
N ARG A 218 6.63 -11.11 16.56
CA ARG A 218 6.93 -10.09 17.59
C ARG A 218 8.15 -10.46 18.44
N ASN A 219 8.33 -11.76 18.69
CA ASN A 219 9.44 -12.27 19.50
C ASN A 219 10.71 -12.55 18.69
N GLY A 220 10.67 -12.32 17.37
CA GLY A 220 11.72 -12.74 16.43
C GLY A 220 11.54 -14.20 16.00
N ILE A 221 12.08 -14.55 14.83
CA ILE A 221 12.04 -15.94 14.38
C ILE A 221 13.06 -16.79 15.11
N SER A 222 12.55 -17.84 15.75
CA SER A 222 13.30 -19.03 16.09
C SER A 222 12.84 -20.20 15.21
N ILE A 223 13.64 -21.25 15.15
CA ILE A 223 13.27 -22.54 14.54
C ILE A 223 11.99 -23.15 15.15
N TYR A 224 11.51 -22.63 16.29
CA TYR A 224 10.31 -23.09 17.00
C TYR A 224 9.05 -22.28 16.67
N ASN A 225 9.13 -21.30 15.76
CA ASN A 225 7.98 -20.48 15.41
C ASN A 225 6.95 -21.30 14.63
N LYS A 226 5.71 -21.35 15.12
CA LYS A 226 4.61 -22.01 14.41
C LYS A 226 4.33 -21.33 13.05
N HIS A 227 4.23 -22.14 12.01
CA HIS A 227 3.83 -21.72 10.66
C HIS A 227 2.42 -22.19 10.34
N ALA A 228 1.69 -21.44 9.51
CA ALA A 228 0.39 -21.90 9.01
C ALA A 228 0.60 -23.09 8.07
N PRO A 229 -0.40 -23.96 7.85
CA PRO A 229 -0.23 -25.17 7.05
C PRO A 229 0.23 -24.87 5.61
N ALA A 230 1.16 -25.67 5.07
CA ALA A 230 1.49 -25.81 3.64
C ALA A 230 2.44 -24.79 2.95
N GLN A 231 3.48 -24.26 3.61
CA GLN A 231 4.67 -23.80 2.86
C GLN A 231 5.91 -23.72 3.76
N ASP A 232 7.08 -24.08 3.22
CA ASP A 232 8.36 -23.87 3.89
C ASP A 232 8.60 -22.37 4.07
N ALA A 233 8.90 -21.97 5.30
CA ALA A 233 9.36 -20.62 5.58
C ALA A 233 10.57 -20.32 4.70
N LEU A 234 10.51 -19.25 3.88
CA LEU A 234 11.71 -18.71 3.26
C LEU A 234 12.77 -18.52 4.37
N PRO A 235 14.01 -19.00 4.22
CA PRO A 235 15.02 -18.83 5.25
C PRO A 235 15.31 -17.34 5.46
N GLY A 236 15.59 -16.95 6.71
CA GLY A 236 16.04 -15.58 7.05
C GLY A 236 15.26 -14.91 8.18
N PHE A 237 15.97 -14.12 8.98
CA PHE A 237 15.42 -13.39 10.11
C PHE A 237 14.35 -12.38 9.68
N ARG A 238 13.15 -12.43 10.27
CA ARG A 238 12.19 -11.30 10.21
C ARG A 238 11.54 -11.05 11.56
N LYS A 239 11.21 -9.80 11.82
CA LYS A 239 10.64 -9.36 13.09
C LYS A 239 9.65 -8.22 12.89
N ILE A 240 8.54 -8.27 13.63
CA ILE A 240 7.67 -7.10 13.83
C ILE A 240 8.25 -6.34 15.01
N ILE A 241 8.86 -5.18 14.76
CA ILE A 241 9.45 -4.36 15.81
C ILE A 241 8.34 -3.67 16.59
N LYS A 242 7.44 -2.96 15.89
CA LYS A 242 6.31 -2.27 16.51
C LYS A 242 5.15 -2.14 15.54
N VAL A 243 3.93 -2.23 16.06
CA VAL A 243 2.74 -1.79 15.33
C VAL A 243 2.62 -0.28 15.46
N ARG A 244 2.35 0.40 14.35
CA ARG A 244 2.26 1.86 14.31
C ARG A 244 0.87 2.32 14.72
N LYS A 245 0.79 3.51 15.31
CA LYS A 245 -0.45 4.30 15.47
C LYS A 245 -0.77 5.11 14.21
N PHE A 246 -0.58 4.46 13.06
CA PHE A 246 -0.70 4.99 11.71
C PHE A 246 -1.00 3.77 10.82
N PRO A 247 -1.83 3.85 9.76
CA PRO A 247 -2.54 5.03 9.30
C PRO A 247 -3.74 5.39 10.19
N VAL A 248 -4.16 6.65 10.16
CA VAL A 248 -5.47 7.07 10.68
C VAL A 248 -6.55 6.69 9.68
N VAL A 249 -7.61 6.05 10.16
CA VAL A 249 -8.80 5.71 9.37
C VAL A 249 -9.94 6.64 9.76
N ARG A 250 -10.49 7.29 8.75
CA ARG A 250 -11.57 8.27 8.88
C ARG A 250 -12.78 7.76 8.12
N LEU A 251 -13.96 7.76 8.75
CA LEU A 251 -15.22 7.44 8.06
C LEU A 251 -15.86 8.74 7.60
N LEU A 252 -16.31 8.73 6.36
CA LEU A 252 -17.25 9.73 5.85
C LEU A 252 -18.63 9.39 6.42
N ASP A 253 -19.33 10.36 7.02
CA ASP A 253 -20.67 10.14 7.54
C ASP A 253 -21.63 9.71 6.41
N ALA A 254 -22.74 9.04 6.75
CA ALA A 254 -23.66 8.44 5.77
C ALA A 254 -24.22 9.45 4.76
N ASP A 255 -24.33 10.72 5.17
CA ASP A 255 -24.77 11.85 4.33
C ASP A 255 -23.68 12.33 3.35
N CYS A 256 -22.43 11.89 3.51
CA CYS A 256 -21.30 12.25 2.64
C CYS A 256 -21.16 11.36 1.39
N ARG A 257 -22.17 10.58 0.99
CA ARG A 257 -22.18 9.91 -0.33
C ARG A 257 -22.01 10.91 -1.47
N GLU A 258 -22.57 12.11 -1.32
CA GLU A 258 -22.35 13.20 -2.25
C GLU A 258 -20.90 13.70 -2.23
N THR A 259 -20.27 13.76 -1.05
CA THR A 259 -18.84 14.07 -0.89
C THR A 259 -17.96 13.03 -1.58
N ILE A 260 -18.25 11.72 -1.46
CA ILE A 260 -17.54 10.68 -2.22
C ILE A 260 -17.74 10.90 -3.71
N SER A 261 -18.98 11.11 -4.17
CA SER A 261 -19.25 11.41 -5.59
C SER A 261 -18.45 12.63 -6.06
N ASN A 262 -18.35 13.69 -5.26
CA ASN A 262 -17.62 14.90 -5.59
C ASN A 262 -16.09 14.73 -5.51
N ILE A 263 -15.59 13.92 -4.57
CA ILE A 263 -14.19 13.46 -4.50
C ILE A 263 -13.84 12.56 -5.68
N LEU A 264 -14.81 11.81 -6.24
CA LEU A 264 -14.58 10.91 -7.37
C LEU A 264 -14.79 11.58 -8.74
N LYS A 265 -15.62 12.62 -8.82
CA LYS A 265 -15.80 13.40 -10.07
C LYS A 265 -14.45 13.96 -10.51
N PRO A 266 -14.09 13.96 -11.81
CA PRO A 266 -12.91 14.68 -12.27
C PRO A 266 -13.04 16.16 -11.88
N PRO A 267 -11.94 16.87 -11.56
CA PRO A 267 -12.00 18.31 -11.36
C PRO A 267 -12.62 18.95 -12.60
N ARG A 268 -13.59 19.86 -12.43
CA ARG A 268 -14.01 20.73 -13.51
C ARG A 268 -12.80 21.60 -13.84
N VAL A 269 -12.08 21.25 -14.89
CA VAL A 269 -11.03 22.11 -15.44
C VAL A 269 -11.75 23.39 -15.86
N LYS A 270 -11.61 24.45 -15.06
CA LYS A 270 -11.91 25.79 -15.57
C LYS A 270 -10.90 26.02 -16.67
N ILE A 271 -11.32 25.83 -17.91
CA ILE A 271 -10.59 26.35 -19.06
C ILE A 271 -10.59 27.86 -18.82
N LEU A 272 -9.46 28.38 -18.37
CA LEU A 272 -9.29 29.83 -18.32
C LEU A 272 -9.39 30.29 -19.78
N PRO A 273 -10.20 31.32 -20.07
CA PRO A 273 -10.29 31.85 -21.42
C PRO A 273 -8.88 32.19 -21.89
N ASP A 274 -8.60 31.81 -23.13
CA ASP A 274 -7.31 32.02 -23.77
C ASP A 274 -6.94 33.50 -23.65
N GLN A 275 -5.93 33.79 -22.82
CA GLN A 275 -5.35 35.13 -22.69
C GLN A 275 -4.25 35.36 -23.72
N SER A 276 -4.33 34.69 -24.88
CA SER A 276 -3.50 35.04 -26.02
C SER A 276 -3.66 36.54 -26.29
N PRO A 277 -2.56 37.30 -26.35
CA PRO A 277 -2.63 38.71 -26.65
C PRO A 277 -3.29 38.87 -28.02
N VAL A 278 -4.36 39.67 -28.07
CA VAL A 278 -4.90 40.15 -29.33
C VAL A 278 -3.78 40.98 -29.96
N LEU A 279 -3.21 40.45 -31.05
CA LEU A 279 -2.26 41.14 -31.91
C LEU A 279 -2.96 42.29 -32.65
#